data_AF-A0A397BR92-F1
#
_entry.id   AF-A0A397BR92-F1
#
_cell.length_a   1.000
_cell.length_b   1.000
_cell.length_c   1.000
_cell.angle_alpha   90.00
_cell.angle_beta   90.00
_cell.angle_gamma   90.00
#
_symmetry.space_group_name_H-M   'P 1'
#
loop_
_entity.id
_entity.type
_entity.pdbx_description
1 polymer ?
#
loop_
_entity_poly.entity_id
_entity_poly.type
_entity_poly.pdbx_seq_one_letter_code
_entity_poly.pdbx_strand_id
1 'polypeptide(L)'
;MEAELDALQADLTRIKQAKAMALAQIEILLVEQKALQAKLDADRLQRQRVDELEARVQAAKVAATVVVPGVVVADKTESPPKVEEMLEEFIGGLVMSCSLAPYHIQDPKKGLEDQLNHMLMKYSEPVQGVLLAFNSLQVINPYGHIINETPYIHVRIAADALVFRPTPGMQLTATVNKVGSNHIGLLLAGVFNVSIAATEMPSGFVHNYHEDAWVGQDSSAIAVDDTVEFRVLQYDLHASMMMLMLYIYEIIRL
;
A
#
# COMPACT_ATOMS: atom_id res chain seq x y z
N MET A 1 18.41 7.64 76.53
CA MET A 1 16.95 7.85 76.41
C MET A 1 16.58 8.91 75.37
N GLU A 2 16.84 10.22 75.55
CA GLU A 2 16.51 11.23 74.51
C GLU A 2 17.29 11.04 73.19
N ALA A 3 18.61 10.87 73.26
CA ALA A 3 19.44 10.65 72.06
C ALA A 3 19.08 9.35 71.30
N GLU A 4 18.60 8.33 72.01
CA GLU A 4 18.10 7.08 71.39
C GLU A 4 16.73 7.29 70.74
N LEU A 5 15.87 8.11 71.36
CA LEU A 5 14.56 8.47 70.82
C LEU A 5 14.69 9.29 69.52
N ASP A 6 15.62 10.24 69.49
CA ASP A 6 15.91 11.05 68.30
C ASP A 6 16.50 10.21 67.17
N ALA A 7 17.40 9.27 67.49
CA ALA A 7 17.94 8.31 66.52
C ALA A 7 16.83 7.42 65.92
N LEU A 8 15.93 6.90 66.77
CA LEU A 8 14.77 6.11 66.34
C LEU A 8 13.80 6.93 65.46
N GLN A 9 13.59 8.21 65.75
CA GLN A 9 12.76 9.09 64.92
C GLN A 9 13.40 9.40 63.57
N ALA A 10 14.71 9.61 63.53
CA ALA A 10 15.46 9.80 62.29
C ALA A 10 15.39 8.56 61.39
N ASP A 11 15.56 7.37 61.97
CA ASP A 11 15.44 6.10 61.24
C ASP A 11 14.01 5.83 60.77
N LEU A 12 12.99 6.12 61.59
CA LEU A 12 11.60 6.05 61.18
C LEU A 12 11.30 6.97 59.99
N THR A 13 11.90 8.16 59.97
CA THR A 13 11.72 9.13 58.88
C THR A 13 12.39 8.65 57.60
N ARG A 14 13.61 8.10 57.69
CA ARG A 14 14.29 7.47 56.55
C ARG A 14 13.50 6.30 55.98
N ILE A 15 12.96 5.43 56.84
CA ILE A 15 12.12 4.29 56.42
C ILE A 15 10.85 4.78 55.73
N LYS A 16 10.20 5.83 56.26
CA LYS A 16 9.01 6.42 55.63
C LYS A 16 9.32 7.03 54.27
N GLN A 17 10.43 7.74 54.13
CA GLN A 17 10.87 8.29 52.84
C GLN A 17 11.22 7.19 51.83
N ALA A 18 11.99 6.17 52.24
CA ALA A 18 12.31 5.03 51.40
C ALA A 18 11.04 4.30 50.93
N LYS A 19 10.06 4.12 51.82
CA LYS A 19 8.76 3.54 51.48
C LYS A 19 7.99 4.39 50.48
N ALA A 20 7.97 5.72 50.66
CA ALA A 20 7.29 6.63 49.74
C ALA A 20 7.92 6.61 48.33
N MET A 21 9.25 6.59 48.25
CA MET A 21 9.96 6.46 46.97
C MET A 21 9.67 5.12 46.30
N ALA A 22 9.68 4.02 47.06
CA ALA A 22 9.35 2.70 46.53
C ALA A 22 7.92 2.63 45.99
N LEU A 23 6.94 3.24 46.68
CA LEU A 23 5.55 3.30 46.20
C LEU A 23 5.42 4.13 44.91
N ALA A 24 6.10 5.27 44.82
CA ALA A 24 6.12 6.07 43.59
C ALA A 24 6.76 5.31 42.42
N GLN A 25 7.83 4.55 42.67
CA GLN A 25 8.46 3.70 41.66
C GLN A 25 7.52 2.60 41.16
N ILE A 26 6.73 2.00 42.07
CA ILE A 26 5.73 0.98 41.72
C ILE A 26 4.61 1.56 40.88
N GLU A 27 4.11 2.77 41.19
CA GLU A 27 3.07 3.43 40.39
C GLU A 27 3.54 3.71 38.96
N ILE A 28 4.79 4.17 38.78
CA ILE A 28 5.38 4.39 37.45
C ILE A 28 5.43 3.08 36.66
N LEU A 29 5.93 2.01 37.27
CA LEU A 29 6.01 0.69 36.63
C LEU A 29 4.63 0.13 36.26
N LEU A 30 3.60 0.38 37.07
CA LEU A 30 2.23 -0.03 36.76
C LEU A 30 1.66 0.73 35.56
N VAL A 31 1.99 2.01 35.40
CA VAL A 31 1.59 2.80 34.22
C VAL A 31 2.29 2.28 32.97
N GLU A 32 3.60 2.01 33.05
CA GLU A 32 4.36 1.42 31.94
C GLU A 32 3.83 0.04 31.54
N GLN A 33 3.52 -0.82 32.52
CA GLN A 33 2.97 -2.15 32.24
C GLN A 33 1.60 -2.05 31.53
N LYS A 34 0.73 -1.14 31.96
CA LYS A 34 -0.56 -0.90 31.29
C LYS A 34 -0.38 -0.43 29.84
N ALA A 35 0.58 0.46 29.60
CA ALA A 35 0.89 0.92 28.24
C ALA A 35 1.45 -0.21 27.37
N LEU A 36 2.30 -1.07 27.93
CA LEU A 36 2.86 -2.22 27.23
C LEU A 36 1.79 -3.27 26.90
N GLN A 37 0.86 -3.51 27.84
CA GLN A 37 -0.27 -4.41 27.64
C GLN A 37 -1.20 -3.92 26.52
N ALA A 38 -1.51 -2.61 26.49
CA ALA A 38 -2.30 -2.01 25.43
C ALA A 38 -1.64 -2.13 24.05
N LYS A 39 -0.30 -2.00 23.98
CA LYS A 39 0.48 -2.24 22.76
C LYS A 39 0.38 -3.69 22.29
N LEU A 40 0.53 -4.65 23.21
CA LEU A 40 0.42 -6.08 22.90
C LEU A 40 -0.98 -6.45 22.39
N ASP A 41 -2.03 -5.88 22.99
CA ASP A 41 -3.40 -6.14 22.57
C ASP A 41 -3.71 -5.51 21.20
N ALA A 42 -3.14 -4.35 20.88
CA ALA A 42 -3.22 -3.75 19.55
C ALA A 42 -2.52 -4.61 18.49
N ASP A 43 -1.32 -5.12 18.79
CA ASP A 43 -0.57 -6.00 17.89
C ASP A 43 -1.32 -7.33 17.65
N ARG A 44 -1.96 -7.88 18.70
CA ARG A 44 -2.81 -9.08 18.58
C ARG A 44 -4.01 -8.83 17.68
N LEU A 45 -4.69 -7.70 17.82
CA LEU A 45 -5.82 -7.34 16.96
C LEU A 45 -5.36 -7.15 15.50
N GLN A 46 -4.18 -6.56 15.30
CA GLN A 46 -3.63 -6.38 13.96
C GLN A 46 -3.29 -7.72 13.31
N ARG A 47 -2.71 -8.68 14.05
CA ARG A 47 -2.49 -10.05 13.57
C ARG A 47 -3.79 -10.76 13.24
N GLN A 48 -4.81 -10.67 14.11
CA GLN A 48 -6.12 -11.25 13.84
C GLN A 48 -6.77 -10.70 12.56
N ARG A 49 -6.64 -9.40 12.29
CA ARG A 49 -7.14 -8.80 11.05
C ARG A 49 -6.40 -9.30 9.80
N VAL A 50 -5.09 -9.51 9.92
CA VAL A 50 -4.27 -10.08 8.85
C VAL A 50 -4.67 -11.54 8.61
N ASP A 51 -4.78 -12.34 9.67
CA ASP A 51 -5.22 -13.74 9.59
C ASP A 51 -6.64 -13.87 9.02
N GLU A 52 -7.54 -12.94 9.37
CA GLU A 52 -8.91 -12.87 8.81
C GLU A 52 -8.87 -12.52 7.31
N LEU A 53 -8.03 -11.56 6.90
CA LEU A 53 -7.85 -11.21 5.50
C LEU A 53 -7.28 -12.39 4.70
N GLU A 54 -6.26 -13.07 5.25
CA GLU A 54 -5.68 -14.28 4.66
C GLU A 54 -6.71 -15.41 4.56
N ALA A 55 -7.53 -15.61 5.60
CA ALA A 55 -8.61 -16.59 5.58
C ALA A 55 -9.69 -16.24 4.54
N ARG A 56 -10.01 -14.96 4.35
CA ARG A 56 -10.94 -14.49 3.31
C ARG A 56 -10.37 -14.70 1.90
N VAL A 57 -9.09 -14.42 1.71
CA VAL A 57 -8.37 -14.70 0.45
C VAL A 57 -8.37 -16.21 0.18
N GLN A 58 -8.10 -17.03 1.20
CA GLN A 58 -8.09 -18.49 1.05
C GLN A 58 -9.49 -19.08 0.82
N ALA A 59 -10.52 -18.56 1.50
CA ALA A 59 -11.91 -18.97 1.27
C ALA A 59 -12.39 -18.57 -0.13
N ALA A 60 -11.99 -17.40 -0.64
CA ALA A 60 -12.27 -16.98 -2.02
C ALA A 60 -11.57 -17.91 -3.04
N LYS A 61 -10.34 -18.34 -2.76
CA LYS A 61 -9.62 -19.35 -3.58
C LYS A 61 -10.31 -20.71 -3.58
N VAL A 62 -10.78 -21.18 -2.42
CA VAL A 62 -11.49 -22.47 -2.29
C VAL A 62 -12.88 -22.42 -2.92
N ALA A 63 -13.62 -21.32 -2.77
CA ALA A 63 -14.92 -21.12 -3.43
C ALA A 63 -14.78 -21.10 -4.97
N ALA A 64 -13.66 -20.62 -5.49
CA ALA A 64 -13.35 -20.69 -6.93
C ALA A 64 -12.99 -22.11 -7.43
N THR A 65 -12.75 -23.09 -6.53
CA THR A 65 -12.31 -24.45 -6.89
C THR A 65 -13.48 -25.46 -6.96
N VAL A 66 -14.68 -25.13 -6.47
CA VAL A 66 -15.84 -26.05 -6.50
C VAL A 66 -16.71 -25.77 -7.74
N VAL A 67 -16.42 -26.45 -8.84
CA VAL A 67 -17.31 -26.55 -10.01
C VAL A 67 -17.96 -27.94 -10.03
N VAL A 68 -19.29 -27.99 -10.09
CA VAL A 68 -20.09 -29.19 -10.44
C VAL A 68 -20.65 -29.00 -11.87
N PRO A 69 -20.71 -30.05 -12.72
CA PRO A 69 -20.73 -29.87 -14.18
C PRO A 69 -22.09 -30.08 -14.88
N GLY A 70 -22.20 -29.50 -16.09
CA GLY A 70 -23.15 -29.85 -17.17
C GLY A 70 -24.25 -28.79 -17.39
N VAL A 71 -24.59 -28.32 -18.59
CA VAL A 71 -24.52 -28.85 -19.97
C VAL A 71 -24.68 -27.67 -20.98
N VAL A 72 -23.74 -27.56 -21.94
CA VAL A 72 -23.86 -27.26 -23.40
C VAL A 72 -24.78 -26.08 -23.83
N VAL A 73 -24.31 -24.98 -24.47
CA VAL A 73 -23.90 -24.83 -25.89
C VAL A 73 -23.04 -23.55 -26.09
N ALA A 74 -22.00 -23.66 -26.94
CA ALA A 74 -21.12 -22.71 -27.68
C ALA A 74 -21.42 -21.17 -27.68
N ASP A 75 -20.47 -20.23 -27.77
CA ASP A 75 -19.05 -20.23 -28.21
C ASP A 75 -18.28 -19.04 -27.54
N LYS A 76 -17.07 -19.33 -27.08
CA LYS A 76 -15.94 -18.51 -26.57
C LYS A 76 -16.19 -17.14 -25.92
N THR A 77 -16.26 -17.17 -24.59
CA THR A 77 -15.93 -16.05 -23.68
C THR A 77 -14.73 -16.46 -22.82
N GLU A 78 -13.54 -15.98 -23.13
CA GLU A 78 -12.47 -15.95 -22.12
C GLU A 78 -12.85 -14.89 -21.08
N SER A 79 -12.87 -15.31 -19.81
CA SER A 79 -13.03 -14.45 -18.66
C SER A 79 -11.81 -13.54 -18.53
N PRO A 80 -11.97 -12.22 -18.33
CA PRO A 80 -10.84 -11.32 -18.18
C PRO A 80 -10.04 -11.64 -16.92
N PRO A 81 -8.71 -11.45 -16.96
CA PRO A 81 -7.80 -11.87 -15.90
C PRO A 81 -8.11 -11.15 -14.59
N LYS A 82 -8.00 -11.87 -13.47
CA LYS A 82 -8.20 -11.29 -12.13
C LYS A 82 -7.01 -10.38 -11.81
N VAL A 83 -7.24 -9.28 -11.09
CA VAL A 83 -6.20 -8.34 -10.61
C VAL A 83 -5.04 -9.05 -9.90
N GLU A 84 -5.30 -10.21 -9.30
CA GLU A 84 -4.29 -11.10 -8.68
C GLU A 84 -3.25 -11.63 -9.69
N GLU A 85 -3.65 -11.93 -10.93
CA GLU A 85 -2.75 -12.34 -12.04
C GLU A 85 -2.00 -11.14 -12.64
N MET A 86 -2.48 -9.92 -12.42
CA MET A 86 -1.89 -8.68 -12.96
C MET A 86 -0.84 -8.06 -12.03
N LEU A 87 -0.85 -8.47 -10.76
CA LEU A 87 0.16 -8.13 -9.74
C LEU A 87 1.27 -9.20 -9.67
N GLU A 88 1.23 -10.23 -10.53
CA GLU A 88 2.19 -11.35 -10.53
C GLU A 88 3.61 -10.98 -10.99
N GLU A 89 3.89 -9.74 -11.39
CA GLU A 89 5.29 -9.30 -11.51
C GLU A 89 5.90 -9.05 -10.12
N PHE A 90 6.07 -10.16 -9.38
CA PHE A 90 7.03 -10.28 -8.31
C PHE A 90 8.42 -10.14 -8.96
N ILE A 91 8.92 -8.91 -9.06
CA ILE A 91 10.31 -8.68 -9.46
C ILE A 91 11.15 -8.99 -8.24
N GLY A 92 11.44 -10.29 -8.08
CA GLY A 92 12.51 -10.73 -7.20
C GLY A 92 13.79 -9.97 -7.57
N GLY A 93 14.34 -9.24 -6.60
CA GLY A 93 15.61 -8.53 -6.73
C GLY A 93 15.52 -7.15 -7.39
N LEU A 94 14.76 -6.21 -6.81
CA LEU A 94 14.95 -4.79 -7.10
C LEU A 94 16.38 -4.40 -6.72
N VAL A 95 17.16 -3.98 -7.72
CA VAL A 95 18.50 -3.42 -7.50
C VAL A 95 18.52 -1.99 -7.98
N MET A 96 18.80 -1.06 -7.07
CA MET A 96 18.86 0.36 -7.40
C MET A 96 19.94 1.11 -6.60
N SER A 97 20.25 2.31 -7.08
CA SER A 97 21.13 3.23 -6.37
C SER A 97 20.31 4.18 -5.51
N CYS A 98 20.72 4.34 -4.25
CA CYS A 98 20.11 5.23 -3.28
C CYS A 98 21.13 6.25 -2.77
N SER A 99 20.64 7.38 -2.29
CA SER A 99 21.46 8.48 -1.76
C SER A 99 21.16 8.61 -0.28
N LEU A 100 22.05 8.08 0.54
CA LEU A 100 21.92 8.13 1.99
C LEU A 100 22.37 9.49 2.50
N ALA A 101 21.51 10.19 3.26
CA ALA A 101 21.90 11.44 3.90
C ALA A 101 22.90 11.18 5.05
N PRO A 102 23.88 12.08 5.29
CA PRO A 102 24.89 11.92 6.34
C PRO A 102 24.32 11.62 7.73
N TYR A 103 23.17 12.19 8.05
CA TYR A 103 22.52 11.99 9.35
C TYR A 103 22.16 10.51 9.61
N HIS A 104 21.93 9.72 8.56
CA HIS A 104 21.65 8.29 8.66
C HIS A 104 22.93 7.42 8.67
N ILE A 105 24.14 7.99 8.76
CA ILE A 105 25.39 7.19 8.71
C ILE A 105 25.50 6.17 9.86
N GLN A 106 24.91 6.47 11.02
CA GLN A 106 24.91 5.55 12.18
C GLN A 106 23.88 4.42 12.02
N ASP A 107 22.86 4.61 11.19
CA ASP A 107 21.86 3.60 10.86
C ASP A 107 21.46 3.71 9.37
N PRO A 108 22.32 3.21 8.46
CA PRO A 108 22.08 3.31 7.02
C PRO A 108 20.82 2.59 6.58
N LYS A 109 20.52 1.46 7.23
CA LYS A 109 19.36 0.63 6.89
C LYS A 109 18.07 1.42 7.08
N LYS A 110 17.90 2.09 8.22
CA LYS A 110 16.74 2.94 8.46
C LYS A 110 16.63 4.06 7.44
N GLY A 111 17.73 4.74 7.10
CA GLY A 111 17.70 5.81 6.10
C GLY A 111 17.27 5.33 4.70
N LEU A 112 17.68 4.11 4.32
CA LEU A 112 17.28 3.49 3.05
C LEU A 112 15.83 3.01 3.07
N GLU A 113 15.37 2.43 4.18
CA GLU A 113 13.97 2.06 4.39
C GLU A 113 13.07 3.30 4.35
N ASP A 114 13.45 4.38 5.03
CA ASP A 114 12.75 5.66 4.97
C ASP A 114 12.68 6.13 3.51
N GLN A 115 13.78 6.11 2.76
CA GLN A 115 13.78 6.50 1.34
C GLN A 115 12.81 5.66 0.50
N LEU A 116 12.79 4.33 0.65
CA LEU A 116 11.86 3.46 -0.07
C LEU A 116 10.40 3.65 0.36
N ASN A 117 10.16 3.88 1.66
CA ASN A 117 8.84 4.20 2.17
C ASN A 117 8.28 5.48 1.53
N HIS A 118 9.14 6.48 1.26
CA HIS A 118 8.73 7.69 0.56
C HIS A 118 8.42 7.46 -0.94
N MET A 119 8.89 6.35 -1.52
CA MET A 119 8.61 5.93 -2.90
C MET A 119 7.35 5.06 -3.02
N LEU A 120 6.85 4.50 -1.92
CA LEU A 120 5.63 3.67 -1.93
C LEU A 120 4.45 4.42 -2.52
N MET A 121 3.67 3.72 -3.35
CA MET A 121 2.49 4.22 -4.06
C MET A 121 2.77 5.35 -5.05
N LYS A 122 4.04 5.63 -5.36
CA LYS A 122 4.44 6.66 -6.33
C LYS A 122 5.18 6.04 -7.49
N TYR A 123 4.99 6.62 -8.67
CA TYR A 123 5.83 6.28 -9.80
C TYR A 123 7.27 6.72 -9.49
N SER A 124 8.21 5.81 -9.72
CA SER A 124 9.62 6.07 -9.54
C SER A 124 10.39 5.64 -10.79
N GLU A 125 11.15 6.57 -11.36
CA GLU A 125 11.95 6.35 -12.56
C GLU A 125 13.00 5.21 -12.36
N PRO A 126 13.71 5.10 -11.23
CA PRO A 126 14.59 3.95 -10.97
C PRO A 126 13.95 2.57 -11.11
N VAL A 127 12.65 2.43 -10.82
CA VAL A 127 11.94 1.15 -10.90
C VAL A 127 11.05 1.04 -12.14
N GLN A 128 10.94 2.13 -12.93
CA GLN A 128 10.08 2.27 -14.11
C GLN A 128 8.63 1.84 -13.82
N GLY A 129 8.10 2.24 -12.67
CA GLY A 129 6.79 1.81 -12.21
C GLY A 129 6.44 2.37 -10.83
N VAL A 130 5.34 1.87 -10.27
CA VAL A 130 4.88 2.23 -8.92
C VAL A 130 5.32 1.17 -7.93
N LEU A 131 6.15 1.54 -6.95
CA LEU A 131 6.54 0.65 -5.87
C LEU A 131 5.35 0.44 -4.92
N LEU A 132 4.82 -0.78 -4.84
CA LEU A 132 3.68 -1.13 -4.00
C LEU A 132 4.10 -1.60 -2.61
N ALA A 133 5.15 -2.42 -2.55
CA ALA A 133 5.70 -2.96 -1.32
C ALA A 133 7.17 -3.32 -1.51
N PHE A 134 7.91 -3.41 -0.41
CA PHE A 134 9.26 -3.96 -0.41
C PHE A 134 9.54 -4.72 0.89
N ASN A 135 10.49 -5.64 0.84
CA ASN A 135 11.01 -6.38 1.99
C ASN A 135 12.48 -6.75 1.77
N SER A 136 13.11 -7.35 2.78
CA SER A 136 14.46 -7.94 2.68
C SER A 136 15.52 -6.96 2.17
N LEU A 137 15.47 -5.68 2.59
CA LEU A 137 16.45 -4.69 2.16
C LEU A 137 17.88 -5.06 2.58
N GLN A 138 18.77 -5.08 1.60
CA GLN A 138 20.20 -5.34 1.77
C GLN A 138 21.01 -4.29 1.02
N VAL A 139 22.11 -3.86 1.65
CA VAL A 139 23.12 -3.04 0.95
C VAL A 139 24.08 -4.00 0.26
N ILE A 140 24.23 -3.86 -1.06
CA ILE A 140 25.04 -4.78 -1.89
C ILE A 140 26.53 -4.68 -1.55
N ASN A 141 27.00 -3.49 -1.16
CA ASN A 141 28.38 -3.24 -0.75
C ASN A 141 28.39 -2.48 0.59
N PRO A 142 29.19 -2.88 1.58
CA PRO A 142 29.31 -2.14 2.85
C PRO A 142 29.84 -0.71 2.69
N TYR A 143 30.44 -0.37 1.55
CA TYR A 143 30.95 0.97 1.26
C TYR A 143 30.06 1.72 0.27
N GLY A 144 29.84 3.00 0.55
CA GLY A 144 29.22 3.95 -0.37
C GLY A 144 30.21 4.99 -0.88
N HIS A 145 29.84 5.65 -1.97
CA HIS A 145 30.65 6.68 -2.59
C HIS A 145 30.06 8.06 -2.32
N ILE A 146 30.87 8.97 -1.80
CA ILE A 146 30.55 10.39 -1.84
C ILE A 146 31.05 10.91 -3.18
N ILE A 147 30.17 11.50 -3.97
CA ILE A 147 30.48 11.94 -5.34
C ILE A 147 30.44 13.47 -5.37
N ASN A 148 31.52 14.05 -5.89
CA ASN A 148 31.73 15.51 -6.00
C ASN A 148 31.64 16.21 -4.63
N GLU A 149 31.03 17.40 -4.59
CA GLU A 149 30.90 18.25 -3.41
C GLU A 149 29.59 18.03 -2.63
N THR A 150 28.85 16.95 -2.90
CA THR A 150 27.59 16.66 -2.19
C THR A 150 27.84 15.73 -1.01
N PRO A 151 27.25 15.97 0.17
CA PRO A 151 27.53 15.15 1.35
C PRO A 151 26.78 13.79 1.33
N TYR A 152 26.00 13.50 0.28
CA TYR A 152 25.23 12.26 0.19
C TYR A 152 26.13 11.07 -0.12
N ILE A 153 25.86 9.95 0.54
CA ILE A 153 26.57 8.69 0.35
C ILE A 153 25.76 7.84 -0.62
N HIS A 154 26.28 7.65 -1.83
CA HIS A 154 25.64 6.82 -2.84
C HIS A 154 25.94 5.34 -2.59
N VAL A 155 24.89 4.54 -2.43
CA VAL A 155 24.97 3.10 -2.17
C VAL A 155 24.07 2.34 -3.15
N ARG A 156 24.43 1.09 -3.45
CA ARG A 156 23.55 0.17 -4.17
C ARG A 156 22.85 -0.76 -3.18
N ILE A 157 21.55 -0.90 -3.36
CA ILE A 157 20.71 -1.78 -2.54
C ILE A 157 20.09 -2.88 -3.39
N ALA A 158 19.76 -3.99 -2.73
CA ALA A 158 18.90 -5.05 -3.22
C ALA A 158 17.70 -5.17 -2.27
N ALA A 159 16.49 -5.37 -2.81
CA ALA A 159 15.29 -5.64 -2.02
C ALA A 159 14.34 -6.56 -2.80
N ASP A 160 13.51 -7.29 -2.08
CA ASP A 160 12.33 -7.92 -2.67
C ASP A 160 11.27 -6.84 -2.83
N ALA A 161 10.76 -6.61 -4.03
CA ALA A 161 9.84 -5.51 -4.28
C ALA A 161 8.66 -5.95 -5.13
N LEU A 162 7.48 -5.45 -4.77
CA LEU A 162 6.30 -5.51 -5.62
C LEU A 162 6.21 -4.18 -6.36
N VAL A 163 6.29 -4.22 -7.69
CA VAL A 163 6.25 -3.02 -8.54
C VAL A 163 5.15 -3.18 -9.57
N PHE A 164 4.22 -2.23 -9.60
CA PHE A 164 3.21 -2.17 -10.65
C PHE A 164 3.77 -1.41 -11.86
N ARG A 165 3.84 -2.10 -13.00
CA ARG A 165 4.32 -1.55 -14.28
C ARG A 165 3.25 -1.63 -15.35
N PRO A 166 2.39 -0.61 -15.49
CA PRO A 166 1.41 -0.58 -16.57
C PRO A 166 2.14 -0.48 -17.91
N THR A 167 1.83 -1.37 -18.85
CA THR A 167 2.36 -1.31 -20.22
C THR A 167 1.24 -1.00 -21.21
N PRO A 168 1.49 -0.21 -22.26
CA PRO A 168 0.55 -0.07 -23.36
C PRO A 168 0.17 -1.44 -23.94
N GLY A 169 -1.12 -1.64 -24.19
CA GLY A 169 -1.72 -2.90 -24.61
C GLY A 169 -2.22 -3.79 -23.48
N MET A 170 -1.83 -3.52 -22.22
CA MET A 170 -2.28 -4.32 -21.06
C MET A 170 -3.79 -4.14 -20.85
N GLN A 171 -4.52 -5.23 -20.68
CA GLN A 171 -5.96 -5.23 -20.40
C GLN A 171 -6.16 -5.28 -18.89
N LEU A 172 -6.88 -4.32 -18.35
CA LEU A 172 -7.13 -4.20 -16.92
C LEU A 172 -8.63 -4.06 -16.66
N THR A 173 -9.02 -4.37 -15.42
CA THR A 173 -10.39 -4.20 -14.95
C THR A 173 -10.42 -3.23 -13.77
N ALA A 174 -11.32 -2.25 -13.79
CA ALA A 174 -11.51 -1.30 -12.70
C ALA A 174 -12.98 -1.01 -12.45
N THR A 175 -13.27 -0.48 -11.27
CA THR A 175 -14.62 -0.07 -10.88
C THR A 175 -14.80 1.42 -11.12
N VAL A 176 -15.91 1.82 -11.75
CA VAL A 176 -16.26 3.21 -11.98
C VAL A 176 -16.51 3.91 -10.65
N ASN A 177 -15.76 4.96 -10.35
CA ASN A 177 -15.93 5.77 -9.15
C ASN A 177 -16.59 7.14 -9.44
N LYS A 178 -16.58 7.57 -10.70
CA LYS A 178 -17.08 8.86 -11.13
C LYS A 178 -17.56 8.81 -12.57
N VAL A 179 -18.71 9.39 -12.82
CA VAL A 179 -19.21 9.63 -14.17
C VAL A 179 -19.26 11.14 -14.42
N GLY A 180 -18.74 11.57 -15.57
CA GLY A 180 -18.82 12.94 -16.04
C GLY A 180 -19.17 13.00 -17.51
N SER A 181 -19.60 14.16 -17.98
CA SER A 181 -20.03 14.35 -19.37
C SER A 181 -18.90 14.28 -20.40
N ASN A 182 -17.64 14.39 -19.95
CA ASN A 182 -16.45 14.34 -20.80
C ASN A 182 -15.48 13.19 -20.45
N HIS A 183 -15.74 12.43 -19.38
CA HIS A 183 -14.91 11.29 -18.98
C HIS A 183 -15.66 10.39 -17.98
N ILE A 184 -15.18 9.15 -17.80
CA ILE A 184 -15.43 8.35 -16.60
C ILE A 184 -14.13 8.18 -15.81
N GLY A 185 -14.24 8.25 -14.49
CA GLY A 185 -13.19 7.90 -13.55
C GLY A 185 -13.40 6.49 -13.03
N LEU A 186 -12.31 5.72 -12.97
CA LEU A 186 -12.30 4.37 -12.42
C LEU A 186 -11.18 4.23 -11.39
N LEU A 187 -11.36 3.25 -10.50
CA LEU A 187 -10.35 2.81 -9.53
C LEU A 187 -9.90 1.39 -9.87
N LEU A 188 -8.68 1.28 -10.39
CA LEU A 188 -8.02 0.00 -10.55
C LEU A 188 -7.54 -0.49 -9.18
N ALA A 189 -7.93 -1.71 -8.82
CA ALA A 189 -7.67 -2.32 -7.52
C ALA A 189 -8.10 -1.45 -6.31
N GLY A 190 -9.05 -0.52 -6.50
CA GLY A 190 -9.49 0.43 -5.47
C GLY A 190 -8.48 1.54 -5.14
N VAL A 191 -7.36 1.64 -5.86
CA VAL A 191 -6.23 2.49 -5.46
C VAL A 191 -5.73 3.39 -6.59
N PHE A 192 -5.59 2.86 -7.80
CA PHE A 192 -5.04 3.60 -8.94
C PHE A 192 -6.15 4.30 -9.71
N ASN A 193 -5.99 5.60 -9.96
CA ASN A 193 -6.97 6.37 -10.70
C ASN A 193 -6.77 6.20 -12.21
N VAL A 194 -7.87 5.87 -12.86
CA VAL A 194 -7.98 5.58 -14.28
C VAL A 194 -9.01 6.57 -14.83
N SER A 195 -8.72 7.23 -15.93
CA SER A 195 -9.66 8.16 -16.55
C SER A 195 -9.84 7.79 -18.02
N ILE A 196 -11.07 7.50 -18.43
CA ILE A 196 -11.42 7.25 -19.83
C ILE A 196 -12.13 8.48 -20.36
N ALA A 197 -11.52 9.17 -21.33
CA ALA A 197 -12.12 10.34 -21.96
C ALA A 197 -13.34 9.95 -22.82
N ALA A 198 -14.29 10.87 -22.97
CA ALA A 198 -15.47 10.67 -23.82
C ALA A 198 -15.12 10.29 -25.28
N THR A 199 -13.97 10.73 -25.79
CA THR A 199 -13.49 10.38 -27.14
C THR A 199 -13.08 8.92 -27.29
N GLU A 200 -12.76 8.26 -26.17
CA GLU A 200 -12.33 6.86 -26.12
C GLU A 200 -13.46 5.90 -25.69
N MET A 201 -14.65 6.44 -25.45
CA MET A 201 -15.84 5.64 -25.17
C MET A 201 -16.25 4.84 -26.42
N PRO A 202 -16.86 3.65 -26.24
CA PRO A 202 -17.42 2.91 -27.35
C PRO A 202 -18.40 3.76 -28.16
N SER A 203 -18.36 3.63 -29.48
CA SER A 203 -19.23 4.36 -30.38
C SER A 203 -20.70 4.11 -30.04
N GLY A 204 -21.51 5.17 -29.95
CA GLY A 204 -22.93 5.06 -29.63
C GLY A 204 -23.28 5.29 -28.17
N PHE A 205 -22.29 5.38 -27.27
CA PHE A 205 -22.51 5.82 -25.89
C PHE A 205 -22.72 7.33 -25.81
N VAL A 206 -23.72 7.73 -25.03
CA VAL A 206 -24.03 9.15 -24.76
C VAL A 206 -24.22 9.34 -23.26
N HIS A 207 -23.65 10.41 -22.72
CA HIS A 207 -23.83 10.76 -21.31
C HIS A 207 -25.29 11.16 -21.01
N ASN A 208 -25.92 10.48 -20.07
CA ASN A 208 -27.24 10.79 -19.54
C ASN A 208 -27.12 11.53 -18.19
N TYR A 209 -27.48 12.82 -18.19
CA TYR A 209 -27.41 13.67 -16.99
C TYR A 209 -28.44 13.32 -15.90
N HIS A 210 -29.51 12.60 -16.25
CA HIS A 210 -30.53 12.21 -15.26
C HIS A 210 -30.17 10.90 -14.54
N GLU A 211 -29.41 10.03 -15.20
CA GLU A 211 -29.04 8.70 -14.69
C GLU A 211 -27.60 8.66 -14.16
N ASP A 212 -26.84 9.77 -14.28
CA ASP A 212 -25.42 9.85 -13.97
C ASP A 212 -24.62 8.68 -14.58
N ALA A 213 -24.92 8.35 -15.84
CA ALA A 213 -24.40 7.19 -16.55
C ALA A 213 -24.10 7.51 -18.03
N TRP A 214 -23.21 6.72 -18.63
CA TRP A 214 -23.07 6.67 -20.09
C TRP A 214 -23.95 5.54 -20.63
N VAL A 215 -24.89 5.88 -21.51
CA VAL A 215 -25.89 4.92 -22.02
C VAL A 215 -25.63 4.61 -23.48
N GLY A 216 -25.54 3.32 -23.81
CA GLY A 216 -25.40 2.80 -25.16
C GLY A 216 -26.75 2.65 -25.88
N GLN A 217 -26.70 2.56 -27.21
CA GLN A 217 -27.92 2.42 -28.04
C GLN A 217 -28.66 1.09 -27.83
N ASP A 218 -27.98 0.09 -27.29
CA ASP A 218 -28.48 -1.25 -26.96
C ASP A 218 -29.06 -1.33 -25.53
N SER A 219 -29.28 -0.19 -24.86
CA SER A 219 -29.70 -0.09 -23.45
C SER A 219 -28.64 -0.56 -22.44
N SER A 220 -27.39 -0.76 -22.87
CA SER A 220 -26.27 -0.88 -21.93
C SER A 220 -26.01 0.46 -21.24
N ALA A 221 -25.50 0.42 -20.02
CA ALA A 221 -25.16 1.61 -19.26
C ALA A 221 -23.85 1.41 -18.50
N ILE A 222 -23.10 2.48 -18.33
CA ILE A 222 -21.91 2.56 -17.49
C ILE A 222 -22.18 3.60 -16.41
N ALA A 223 -22.43 3.13 -15.20
CA ALA A 223 -22.71 3.92 -14.01
C ALA A 223 -21.62 3.72 -12.96
N VAL A 224 -21.73 4.45 -11.85
CA VAL A 224 -20.87 4.25 -10.67
C VAL A 224 -21.06 2.82 -10.14
N ASP A 225 -19.99 2.24 -9.62
CA ASP A 225 -19.89 0.86 -9.12
C ASP A 225 -19.90 -0.24 -10.20
N ASP A 226 -20.09 0.10 -11.47
CA ASP A 226 -19.91 -0.84 -12.57
C ASP A 226 -18.44 -1.20 -12.75
N THR A 227 -18.20 -2.43 -13.22
CA THR A 227 -16.88 -2.94 -13.51
C THR A 227 -16.63 -2.89 -15.01
N VAL A 228 -15.55 -2.21 -15.41
CA VAL A 228 -15.22 -1.98 -16.82
C VAL A 228 -13.87 -2.61 -17.13
N GLU A 229 -13.81 -3.34 -18.24
CA GLU A 229 -12.56 -3.84 -18.81
C GLU A 229 -12.05 -2.87 -19.88
N PHE A 230 -10.78 -2.49 -19.78
CA PHE A 230 -10.16 -1.52 -20.67
C PHE A 230 -8.74 -1.90 -21.05
N ARG A 231 -8.25 -1.37 -22.18
CA ARG A 231 -6.87 -1.52 -22.62
C ARG A 231 -6.05 -0.26 -22.36
N VAL A 232 -4.95 -0.37 -21.61
CA VAL A 232 -3.98 0.71 -21.42
C VAL A 232 -3.44 1.17 -22.76
N LEU A 233 -3.68 2.43 -23.15
CA LEU A 233 -3.06 3.00 -24.34
C LEU A 233 -1.86 3.87 -23.94
N GLN A 234 -2.01 4.69 -22.90
CA GLN A 234 -0.95 5.56 -22.40
C GLN A 234 -1.15 5.92 -20.91
N TYR A 235 -0.05 6.14 -20.19
CA TYR A 235 -0.03 6.76 -18.86
C TYR A 235 0.68 8.11 -18.92
N ASP A 236 0.24 9.07 -18.11
CA ASP A 236 0.95 10.34 -17.90
C ASP A 236 1.37 10.46 -16.43
N LEU A 237 2.54 11.05 -16.23
CA LEU A 237 3.16 11.25 -14.94
C LEU A 237 2.96 12.72 -14.55
N HIS A 238 1.82 13.04 -13.94
CA HIS A 238 1.55 14.41 -13.56
C HIS A 238 2.37 14.80 -12.32
N ALA A 239 3.29 15.75 -12.47
CA ALA A 239 4.30 16.09 -11.47
C ALA A 239 3.76 16.60 -10.12
N SER A 240 2.49 17.02 -10.05
CA SER A 240 1.86 17.55 -8.83
C SER A 240 1.02 16.52 -8.05
N MET A 241 0.66 15.39 -8.67
CA MET A 241 -0.18 14.37 -8.07
C MET A 241 0.57 13.05 -8.17
N MET A 242 1.01 12.55 -7.01
CA MET A 242 1.77 11.30 -6.84
C MET A 242 0.89 10.07 -7.12
N MET A 243 0.27 10.03 -8.29
CA MET A 243 -0.74 9.08 -8.69
C MET A 243 -0.55 8.84 -10.18
N LEU A 244 -0.35 7.58 -10.55
CA LEU A 244 -0.40 7.16 -11.92
C LEU A 244 -1.82 7.47 -12.42
N MET A 245 -1.95 8.47 -13.29
CA MET A 245 -3.20 8.79 -13.93
C MET A 245 -3.08 8.28 -15.35
N LEU A 246 -3.85 7.24 -15.62
CA LEU A 246 -3.88 6.61 -16.93
C LEU A 246 -4.99 7.29 -17.73
N TYR A 247 -4.68 7.78 -18.93
CA TYR A 247 -5.49 8.81 -19.59
C TYR A 247 -6.19 8.34 -20.87
N ILE A 248 -5.84 7.18 -21.41
CA ILE A 248 -6.34 6.79 -22.72
C ILE A 248 -6.59 5.28 -22.71
N TYR A 249 -7.84 4.92 -22.98
CA TYR A 249 -8.37 3.59 -22.77
C TYR A 249 -9.52 3.29 -23.70
N GLU A 250 -9.41 2.19 -24.43
CA GLU A 250 -10.54 1.63 -25.14
C GLU A 250 -11.25 0.64 -24.22
N ILE A 251 -12.56 0.80 -24.03
CA ILE A 251 -13.39 -0.20 -23.35
C ILE A 251 -13.50 -1.41 -24.28
N ILE A 252 -13.06 -2.56 -23.78
CA ILE A 252 -13.09 -3.81 -24.57
C ILE A 252 -14.40 -4.56 -24.33
N ARG A 253 -14.93 -4.47 -23.10
CA ARG A 253 -16.13 -5.20 -22.71
C ARG A 253 -16.87 -4.52 -21.56
N LEU A 254 -18.20 -4.62 -21.61
CA LEU A 254 -19.15 -4.20 -20.59
C LEU A 254 -19.81 -5.43 -19.96
#